data_AF-Q28VV4-F1
#
_entry.id   AF-Q28VV4-F1
#
_cell.length_a   1.000
_cell.length_b   1.000
_cell.length_c   1.000
_cell.angle_alpha   90.00
_cell.angle_beta   90.00
_cell.angle_gamma   90.00
#
_symmetry.space_group_name_H-M   'P 1'
#
loop_
_entity.id
_entity.type
_entity.pdbx_description
1 polymer ?
#
loop_
_entity_poly.entity_id
_entity_poly.type
_entity_poly.pdbx_seq_one_letter_code
_entity_poly.pdbx_strand_id
1 'polypeptide(L)'
;MTKAIAPSAIDRRALMLAAWANTRRIMVALGYAAHQMRTVFAAELRKAWAAAKAAAKAATTPVKDHSVKLAIVALNNKDRWTQADYARMDALRLELREAA
;
A
#
# COMPACT_ATOMS: atom_id res chain seq x y z
N MET A 1 11.73 -20.39 -5.71
CA MET A 1 12.17 -19.16 -6.41
C MET A 1 10.97 -18.26 -6.62
N THR A 2 10.72 -17.35 -5.68
CA THR A 2 9.63 -16.36 -5.74
C THR A 2 10.06 -15.23 -6.66
N LYS A 3 9.52 -15.23 -7.89
CA LYS A 3 9.78 -14.23 -8.92
C LYS A 3 9.27 -12.88 -8.40
N ALA A 4 10.18 -11.94 -8.15
CA ALA A 4 9.83 -10.57 -7.82
C ALA A 4 9.00 -9.99 -8.98
N ILE A 5 7.72 -9.71 -8.72
CA ILE A 5 6.81 -9.11 -9.68
C ILE A 5 7.24 -7.65 -9.83
N ALA A 6 7.98 -7.35 -10.90
CA ALA A 6 8.34 -5.99 -11.24
C ALA A 6 7.08 -5.11 -11.31
N PRO A 7 7.16 -3.81 -10.98
CA PRO A 7 6.03 -2.87 -11.07
C PRO A 7 5.43 -2.72 -12.49
N SER A 8 6.02 -3.38 -13.49
CA SER A 8 5.51 -3.56 -14.86
C SER A 8 4.38 -4.60 -14.99
N ALA A 9 4.03 -5.34 -13.95
CA ALA A 9 3.06 -6.45 -14.02
C ALA A 9 1.73 -6.16 -13.28
N ILE A 10 1.30 -4.90 -13.25
CA ILE A 10 -0.09 -4.60 -12.88
C ILE A 10 -1.01 -5.10 -14.00
N ASP A 11 -1.71 -6.21 -13.77
CA ASP A 11 -2.68 -6.76 -14.72
C ASP A 11 -3.89 -5.81 -14.85
N ARG A 12 -3.86 -5.00 -15.91
CA ARG A 12 -4.90 -4.02 -16.22
C ARG A 12 -6.26 -4.67 -16.48
N ARG A 13 -6.27 -5.89 -17.06
CA ARG A 13 -7.51 -6.62 -17.33
C ARG A 13 -8.13 -7.08 -16.03
N ALA A 14 -7.34 -7.66 -15.11
CA ALA A 14 -7.81 -8.02 -13.80
C ALA A 14 -8.37 -6.82 -13.03
N LEU A 15 -7.72 -5.65 -13.10
CA LEU A 15 -8.23 -4.42 -12.48
C LEU A 15 -9.56 -3.96 -13.06
N MET A 16 -9.72 -3.97 -14.39
CA MET A 16 -10.98 -3.62 -15.03
C MET A 16 -12.10 -4.59 -14.64
N LEU A 17 -11.82 -5.89 -14.62
CA LEU A 17 -12.80 -6.91 -14.21
C LEU A 17 -13.21 -6.74 -12.74
N ALA A 18 -12.26 -6.51 -11.85
CA ALA A 18 -12.52 -6.28 -10.43
C ALA A 18 -13.33 -4.99 -10.19
N ALA A 19 -12.96 -3.89 -10.85
CA ALA A 19 -13.69 -2.63 -10.79
C ALA A 19 -15.13 -2.80 -11.32
N TRP A 20 -15.30 -3.51 -12.42
CA TRP A 20 -16.62 -3.76 -13.01
C TRP A 20 -17.52 -4.61 -12.10
N ALA A 21 -16.97 -5.66 -11.49
CA ALA A 21 -17.69 -6.49 -10.52
C ALA A 21 -18.14 -5.67 -9.30
N ASN A 22 -17.29 -4.78 -8.78
CA ASN A 22 -17.64 -3.89 -7.67
C ASN A 22 -18.71 -2.87 -8.07
N THR A 23 -18.58 -2.24 -9.24
CA THR A 23 -19.60 -1.32 -9.76
C THR A 23 -20.97 -1.98 -9.81
N ARG A 24 -21.08 -3.19 -10.37
CA ARG A 24 -22.35 -3.91 -10.44
C ARG A 24 -22.93 -4.18 -9.06
N ARG A 25 -22.10 -4.58 -8.09
CA ARG A 25 -22.54 -4.81 -6.70
C ARG A 25 -23.09 -3.54 -6.06
N ILE A 26 -22.38 -2.43 -6.22
CA ILE A 26 -22.77 -1.12 -5.66
C ILE A 26 -24.06 -0.62 -6.33
N MET A 27 -24.17 -0.75 -7.65
CA MET A 27 -25.38 -0.33 -8.38
C MET A 27 -26.63 -1.09 -7.92
N VAL A 28 -26.51 -2.40 -7.69
CA VAL A 28 -27.62 -3.22 -7.15
C VAL A 28 -27.93 -2.84 -5.71
N ALA A 29 -26.90 -2.69 -4.86
CA ALA A 29 -27.09 -2.44 -3.43
C ALA A 29 -27.66 -1.04 -3.13
N LEU A 30 -27.29 -0.03 -3.92
CA LEU A 30 -27.68 1.37 -3.70
C LEU A 30 -28.76 1.85 -4.68
N GLY A 31 -29.26 0.99 -5.56
CA GLY A 31 -30.32 1.33 -6.51
C GLY A 31 -29.93 2.41 -7.53
N TYR A 32 -28.66 2.48 -7.91
CA TYR A 32 -28.19 3.52 -8.83
C TYR A 32 -28.78 3.38 -10.23
N ALA A 33 -29.17 4.51 -10.81
CA ALA A 33 -29.63 4.58 -12.19
C ALA A 33 -28.50 4.32 -13.20
N ALA A 34 -28.85 3.79 -14.38
CA ALA A 34 -27.89 3.43 -15.43
C ALA A 34 -26.94 4.58 -15.85
N HIS A 35 -27.41 5.84 -15.80
CA HIS A 35 -26.58 7.00 -16.14
C HIS A 35 -25.43 7.24 -15.14
N GLN A 36 -25.56 6.76 -13.89
CA GLN A 36 -24.52 6.86 -12.86
C GLN A 36 -23.48 5.73 -12.95
N MET A 37 -23.70 4.74 -13.82
CA MET A 37 -22.76 3.62 -13.97
C MET A 37 -21.35 4.06 -14.35
N ARG A 38 -21.22 5.08 -15.21
CA ARG A 38 -19.91 5.58 -15.64
C ARG A 38 -19.14 6.24 -14.50
N THR A 39 -19.82 7.01 -13.65
CA THR A 39 -19.19 7.70 -12.51
C THR A 39 -18.78 6.71 -11.43
N VAL A 40 -19.65 5.75 -11.12
CA VAL A 40 -19.34 4.67 -10.16
C VAL A 40 -18.19 3.80 -10.67
N PHE A 41 -18.20 3.41 -11.94
CA PHE A 41 -17.09 2.64 -12.52
C PHE A 41 -15.77 3.42 -12.53
N ALA A 42 -15.77 4.70 -12.86
CA ALA A 42 -14.57 5.52 -12.78
C ALA A 42 -14.03 5.62 -11.35
N ALA A 43 -14.90 5.69 -10.34
CA ALA A 43 -14.49 5.68 -8.94
C ALA A 43 -13.87 4.33 -8.52
N GLU A 44 -14.53 3.21 -8.83
CA GLU A 44 -14.04 1.87 -8.51
C GLU A 44 -12.75 1.53 -9.25
N LEU A 45 -12.60 1.97 -10.51
CA LEU A 45 -11.36 1.80 -11.26
C LEU A 45 -10.20 2.57 -10.61
N ARG A 46 -10.41 3.80 -10.14
CA ARG A 46 -9.38 4.55 -9.40
C ARG A 46 -8.99 3.84 -8.10
N LYS A 47 -9.96 3.29 -7.36
CA LYS A 47 -9.70 2.51 -6.14
C LYS A 47 -8.87 1.27 -6.44
N ALA A 48 -9.26 0.50 -7.46
CA ALA A 48 -8.53 -0.69 -7.89
C ALA A 48 -7.08 -0.36 -8.27
N TRP A 49 -6.87 0.73 -9.02
CA TRP A 49 -5.53 1.22 -9.36
C TRP A 49 -4.71 1.64 -8.14
N ALA A 50 -5.31 2.36 -7.19
CA ALA A 50 -4.63 2.76 -5.97
C ALA A 50 -4.22 1.54 -5.13
N ALA A 51 -5.10 0.56 -4.98
CA ALA A 51 -4.82 -0.69 -4.28
C ALA A 51 -3.69 -1.49 -4.96
N ALA A 52 -3.71 -1.58 -6.30
CA ALA A 52 -2.66 -2.26 -7.05
C ALA A 52 -1.29 -1.59 -6.89
N LYS A 53 -1.26 -0.25 -6.92
CA LYS A 53 -0.03 0.52 -6.67
C LYS A 53 0.47 0.34 -5.25
N ALA A 54 -0.42 0.34 -4.26
CA ALA A 54 -0.07 0.09 -2.86
C ALA A 54 0.49 -1.32 -2.66
N ALA A 55 -0.13 -2.34 -3.27
CA ALA A 55 0.34 -3.72 -3.24
C ALA A 55 1.71 -3.88 -3.92
N ALA A 56 1.91 -3.25 -5.09
CA ALA A 56 3.21 -3.23 -5.76
C ALA A 56 4.28 -2.57 -4.88
N LYS A 57 3.97 -1.43 -4.26
CA LYS A 57 4.88 -0.75 -3.31
C LYS A 57 5.19 -1.61 -2.09
N ALA A 58 4.20 -2.30 -1.53
CA ALA A 58 4.38 -3.21 -0.40
C ALA A 58 5.25 -4.42 -0.79
N ALA A 59 5.10 -4.94 -2.01
CA ALA A 59 5.92 -6.04 -2.52
C ALA A 59 7.38 -5.63 -2.79
N THR A 60 7.62 -4.35 -3.14
CA THR A 60 8.97 -3.81 -3.36
C THR A 60 9.63 -3.32 -2.07
N THR A 61 8.85 -2.96 -1.05
CA THR A 61 9.40 -2.54 0.25
C THR A 61 9.86 -3.79 0.99
N PRO A 62 11.16 -3.94 1.28
CA PRO A 62 11.62 -5.02 2.13
C PRO A 62 10.85 -5.00 3.45
N VAL A 63 10.37 -6.15 3.92
CA VAL A 63 9.68 -6.27 5.22
C VAL A 63 10.54 -5.68 6.35
N LYS A 64 11.87 -5.79 6.19
CA LYS A 64 12.87 -5.20 7.06
C LYS A 64 12.75 -3.67 7.14
N ASP A 65 12.70 -2.96 6.03
CA ASP A 65 12.52 -1.49 5.99
C ASP A 65 11.26 -1.03 6.71
N HIS A 66 10.16 -1.76 6.57
CA HIS A 66 8.92 -1.40 7.24
C HIS A 66 9.03 -1.58 8.76
N SER A 67 9.61 -2.69 9.22
CA SER A 67 9.83 -2.94 10.64
C SER A 67 10.80 -1.92 11.28
N VAL A 68 11.86 -1.53 10.58
CA VAL A 68 12.83 -0.52 11.03
C VAL A 68 12.15 0.86 11.14
N LYS A 69 11.33 1.25 10.14
CA LYS A 69 10.55 2.50 10.19
C LYS A 69 9.58 2.52 11.37
N LEU A 70 8.88 1.42 11.64
CA LEU A 70 8.00 1.31 12.80
C LEU A 70 8.76 1.40 14.13
N ALA A 71 9.94 0.78 14.23
CA ALA A 71 10.79 0.88 15.41
C ALA A 71 11.27 2.32 15.67
N ILE A 72 11.61 3.06 14.62
CA ILE A 72 11.96 4.50 14.71
C ILE A 72 10.77 5.32 15.21
N VAL A 73 9.57 5.10 14.65
CA VAL A 73 8.35 5.80 15.08
C VAL A 73 8.04 5.50 16.55
N ALA A 74 8.15 4.24 16.97
CA ALA A 74 7.94 3.85 18.37
C ALA A 74 8.93 4.54 19.31
N LEU A 75 10.20 4.66 18.91
CA LEU A 75 11.21 5.36 19.71
C LEU A 75 10.95 6.87 19.78
N ASN A 76 10.54 7.50 18.66
CA ASN A 76 10.19 8.92 18.62
C ASN A 76 8.97 9.27 19.49
N ASN A 77 8.03 8.34 19.65
CA ASN A 77 6.85 8.53 20.50
C ASN A 77 7.14 8.35 22.00
N LYS A 78 8.38 8.03 22.39
CA LYS A 78 8.78 7.88 23.79
C LYS A 78 9.04 9.26 24.41
N ASP A 79 8.37 9.57 25.53
CA ASP A 79 8.45 10.88 26.20
C ASP A 79 9.86 11.27 26.70
N ARG A 80 10.68 10.27 27.05
CA ARG A 80 12.05 10.48 27.53
C ARG A 80 13.00 9.47 26.92
N TRP A 81 14.07 9.99 26.32
CA TRP A 81 15.12 9.17 25.74
C TRP A 81 16.24 8.95 26.73
N THR A 82 16.67 7.71 26.83
CA THR A 82 17.89 7.29 27.53
C THR A 82 19.04 7.20 26.54
N GLN A 83 20.27 7.12 27.04
CA GLN A 83 21.45 6.95 26.18
C GLN A 83 21.39 5.68 25.31
N ALA A 84 20.74 4.62 25.81
CA ALA A 84 20.47 3.41 25.04
C ALA A 84 19.47 3.64 23.89
N ASP A 85 18.49 4.54 24.07
CA ASP A 85 17.55 4.92 23.00
C ASP A 85 18.28 5.68 21.89
N TYR A 86 19.18 6.61 22.23
CA TYR A 86 20.00 7.29 21.21
C TYR A 86 20.85 6.31 20.40
N ALA A 87 21.56 5.39 21.07
CA ALA A 87 22.34 4.36 20.38
C ALA A 87 21.48 3.45 19.49
N ARG A 88 20.27 3.12 19.96
CA ARG A 88 19.30 2.33 19.17
C ARG A 88 18.77 3.11 17.97
N MET A 89 18.53 4.41 18.10
CA MET A 89 18.09 5.26 16.99
C MET A 89 19.17 5.33 15.89
N ASP A 90 20.43 5.48 16.27
CA ASP A 90 21.54 5.52 15.31
C ASP A 90 21.71 4.18 14.59
N ALA A 91 21.59 3.05 15.32
CA ALA A 91 21.61 1.72 14.71
C ALA A 91 20.46 1.51 13.71
N LEU A 92 19.23 1.92 14.07
CA LEU A 92 18.06 1.82 13.18
C LEU A 92 18.20 2.71 11.94
N ARG A 93 18.80 3.90 12.07
CA ARG A 93 19.07 4.79 10.93
C ARG A 93 20.14 4.24 9.99
N LEU A 94 21.18 3.61 10.55
CA LEU A 94 22.22 2.94 9.76
C LEU A 94 21.62 1.77 8.98
N GLU A 95 20.83 0.92 9.63
CA GLU A 95 20.17 -0.22 9.01
C GLU A 95 19.21 0.21 7.87
N LEU A 96 18.54 1.35 8.03
CA LEU A 96 17.67 1.92 7.00
C LEU A 96 18.47 2.50 5.81
N ARG A 97 19.71 2.95 6.05
CA ARG A 97 20.60 3.45 5.00
C ARG A 97 21.22 2.31 4.19
N GLU A 98 21.52 1.19 4.84
CA GLU A 98 22.05 -0.01 4.18
C GLU A 98 20.99 -0.75 3.36
N ALA A 99 19.72 -0.60 3.71
CA ALA A 99 18.60 -1.23 2.99
C ALA A 99 18.02 -0.38 1.84
N ALA A 100 18.42 0.89 1.74
CA ALA A 100 17.98 1.85 0.71
C ALA A 100 18.84 1.77 -0.57
#